data_AF-A0A7Y1V6N4-F1
#
_entry.id   AF-A0A7Y1V6N4-F1
#
_cell.length_a   1.000
_cell.length_b   1.000
_cell.length_c   1.000
_cell.angle_alpha   90.00
_cell.angle_beta   90.00
_cell.angle_gamma   90.00
#
_symmetry.space_group_name_H-M   'P 1'
#
loop_
_entity.id
_entity.type
_entity.pdbx_description
1 polymer ?
#
loop_
_entity_poly.entity_id
_entity_poly.type
_entity_poly.pdbx_seq_one_letter_code
_entity_poly.pdbx_strand_id
1 'polypeptide(L)' 'MPKYDINDPTDLDIMRANFDLISHSDWDEYIEIATERNFGTKRINILRTASRKAGISKYLSPKVVNWVMELVDELDEEE' A
#
# COMPACT_ATOMS: atom_id res chain seq x y z
N MET A 1 -8.92 -5.34 2.70
CA MET A 1 -9.80 -4.33 2.07
C MET A 1 -10.67 -4.93 0.97
N PRO A 2 -11.69 -4.21 0.42
CA PRO A 2 -12.40 -4.66 -0.79
C PRO A 2 -11.43 -4.87 -1.96
N LYS A 3 -11.70 -5.92 -2.76
CA LYS A 3 -10.89 -6.28 -3.92
C LYS A 3 -11.17 -5.30 -5.07
N TYR A 4 -10.22 -4.44 -5.39
CA TYR A 4 -10.35 -3.44 -6.45
C TYR A 4 -10.34 -4.07 -7.85
N ASP A 5 -11.28 -3.70 -8.72
CA ASP A 5 -11.18 -3.95 -10.16
C ASP A 5 -10.29 -2.90 -10.82
N ILE A 6 -9.08 -3.31 -11.22
CA ILE A 6 -8.13 -2.42 -11.88
C ILE A 6 -8.62 -1.87 -13.24
N ASN A 7 -9.72 -2.37 -13.78
CA ASN A 7 -10.33 -1.91 -15.02
C ASN A 7 -11.52 -0.96 -14.78
N ASP A 8 -12.03 -0.85 -13.54
CA ASP A 8 -13.09 0.08 -13.18
C ASP A 8 -12.48 1.42 -12.72
N PRO A 9 -12.74 2.54 -13.42
CA PRO A 9 -12.20 3.85 -13.04
C PRO A 9 -12.57 4.30 -11.63
N THR A 10 -13.75 3.92 -11.12
CA THR A 10 -14.23 4.25 -9.79
C THR A 10 -13.40 3.52 -8.73
N ASP A 11 -13.17 2.23 -8.94
CA ASP A 11 -12.34 1.42 -8.03
C ASP A 11 -10.90 1.94 -8.02
N LEU A 12 -10.37 2.39 -9.16
CA LEU A 12 -9.05 3.01 -9.23
C LEU A 12 -8.96 4.29 -8.41
N ASP A 13 -9.97 5.14 -8.48
CA ASP A 13 -10.01 6.40 -7.72
C ASP A 13 -10.16 6.13 -6.22
N ILE A 14 -11.02 5.19 -5.82
CA ILE A 14 -11.17 4.77 -4.42
C ILE A 14 -9.86 4.18 -3.89
N MET A 15 -9.23 3.27 -4.64
CA MET A 15 -7.98 2.63 -4.25
C MET A 15 -6.87 3.67 -4.03
N ARG A 16 -6.77 4.66 -4.92
CA ARG A 16 -5.80 5.75 -4.82
C ARG A 16 -6.08 6.65 -3.62
N ALA A 17 -7.34 6.98 -3.38
CA ALA A 17 -7.74 7.75 -2.21
C ALA A 17 -7.38 7.01 -0.91
N ASN A 18 -7.69 5.72 -0.82
CA ASN A 18 -7.34 4.90 0.35
C ASN A 18 -5.84 4.83 0.57
N PHE A 19 -5.05 4.63 -0.49
CA PHE A 19 -3.59 4.67 -0.42
C PHE A 19 -3.08 6.02 0.09
N ASP A 20 -3.63 7.13 -0.41
CA ASP A 20 -3.20 8.49 -0.04
C ASP A 20 -3.68 8.90 1.36
N LEU A 21 -4.65 8.20 1.95
CA LEU A 21 -5.13 8.40 3.32
C LEU A 21 -4.24 7.77 4.37
N ILE A 22 -3.43 6.75 4.01
CA ILE A 22 -2.47 6.13 4.94
C ILE A 22 -1.43 7.17 5.34
N SER A 23 -1.37 7.48 6.63
CA SER A 23 -0.48 8.52 7.15
C SER A 23 0.97 8.07 7.14
N HIS A 24 1.91 9.02 7.24
CA HIS A 24 3.33 8.67 7.30
C HIS A 24 3.69 7.78 8.50
N SER A 25 3.04 7.96 9.66
CA SER A 25 3.26 7.10 10.82
C SER A 25 2.77 5.67 10.58
N ASP A 26 1.60 5.52 9.94
CA ASP A 26 1.05 4.19 9.64
C ASP A 26 1.99 3.45 8.67
N TRP A 27 2.53 4.15 7.68
CA TRP A 27 3.55 3.57 6.79
C TRP A 27 4.81 3.12 7.53
N ASP A 28 5.28 3.89 8.51
CA ASP A 28 6.47 3.53 9.29
C ASP A 28 6.21 2.27 10.12
N GLU A 29 5.02 2.16 10.72
CA GLU A 29 4.56 0.97 11.42
C GLU A 29 4.48 -0.26 10.50
N TYR A 30 3.86 -0.13 9.31
CA TYR A 30 3.84 -1.23 8.33
C TYR A 30 5.23 -1.69 7.90
N ILE A 31 6.18 -0.76 7.75
CA ILE A 31 7.56 -1.09 7.40
C ILE A 31 8.25 -1.82 8.56
N GLU A 32 7.99 -1.42 9.80
CA GLU A 32 8.52 -2.06 11.00
C GLU A 32 7.98 -3.49 11.12
N ILE A 33 6.66 -3.67 11.08
CA ILE A 33 6.00 -4.97 11.12
C ILE A 33 6.53 -5.89 10.00
N ALA A 34 6.59 -5.39 8.76
CA ALA A 34 7.12 -6.17 7.63
C ALA A 34 8.59 -6.56 7.82
N THR A 35 9.37 -5.73 8.51
CA THR A 35 10.78 -6.01 8.83
C THR A 35 10.89 -7.06 9.93
N GLU A 36 10.12 -6.95 11.01
CA GLU A 36 10.08 -7.92 12.10
C GLU A 36 9.62 -9.30 11.63
N ARG A 37 8.59 -9.34 10.77
CA ARG A 37 8.07 -10.57 10.16
C ARG A 37 8.92 -11.09 9.00
N ASN A 38 10.00 -10.39 8.64
CA ASN A 38 10.94 -10.80 7.61
C ASN A 38 10.29 -11.05 6.22
N PHE A 39 9.36 -10.18 5.80
CA PHE A 39 8.59 -10.23 4.53
C PHE A 39 9.47 -10.18 3.25
N GLY A 40 10.79 -10.15 3.41
CA GLY A 40 11.75 -10.09 2.33
C GLY A 40 11.98 -8.67 1.82
N THR A 41 13.20 -8.43 1.37
CA THR A 41 13.70 -7.10 1.00
C THR A 41 12.87 -6.42 -0.08
N LYS A 42 12.31 -7.18 -1.04
CA LYS A 42 11.48 -6.62 -2.11
C LYS A 42 10.17 -6.01 -1.58
N ARG A 43 9.49 -6.69 -0.66
CA ARG A 43 8.23 -6.23 -0.05
C ARG A 43 8.48 -5.00 0.84
N ILE A 44 9.53 -5.06 1.66
CA ILE A 44 9.93 -3.93 2.51
C ILE A 44 10.31 -2.69 1.66
N ASN A 45 11.05 -2.88 0.56
CA ASN A 45 11.46 -1.77 -0.30
C ASN A 45 10.28 -1.13 -1.06
N ILE A 46 9.24 -1.91 -1.41
CA ILE A 46 8.04 -1.31 -2.01
C ILE A 46 7.25 -0.50 -0.99
N LEU A 47 7.11 -0.96 0.26
CA LEU A 47 6.47 -0.18 1.35
C LEU A 47 7.21 1.13 1.62
N ARG A 48 8.55 1.11 1.69
CA ARG A 48 9.38 2.33 1.78
C ARG A 48 9.22 3.26 0.58
N THR A 49 8.92 2.72 -0.59
CA THR A 49 8.65 3.53 -1.78
C THR A 49 7.25 4.11 -1.76
N ALA A 50 6.27 3.34 -1.28
CA ALA A 50 4.89 3.76 -1.10
C ALA A 50 4.77 4.92 -0.10
N SER A 51 5.42 4.81 1.06
CA SER A 51 5.48 5.87 2.08
C SER A 51 5.90 7.24 1.50
N ARG A 52 6.92 7.25 0.62
CA ARG A 52 7.40 8.47 -0.06
C ARG A 52 6.47 9.00 -1.16
N LYS A 53 5.44 8.25 -1.50
CA LYS A 53 4.47 8.54 -2.56
C LYS A 53 3.04 8.72 -2.02
N ALA A 54 2.85 8.60 -0.71
CA ALA A 54 1.61 8.94 -0.04
C ALA A 54 1.22 10.40 -0.35
N GLY A 55 -0.05 10.62 -0.71
CA GLY A 55 -0.59 11.90 -1.14
C GLY A 55 -0.35 12.23 -2.63
N ILE A 56 0.39 11.40 -3.36
CA ILE A 56 0.68 11.57 -4.78
C ILE A 56 0.54 10.26 -5.58
N SER A 57 -0.34 9.35 -5.14
CA SER A 57 -0.61 8.04 -5.79
C SER A 57 -0.97 8.14 -7.27
N LYS A 58 -1.45 9.30 -7.74
CA LYS A 58 -1.79 9.55 -9.15
C LYS A 58 -0.64 9.28 -10.13
N TYR A 59 0.62 9.35 -9.66
CA TYR A 59 1.82 9.06 -10.45
C TYR A 59 2.28 7.59 -10.37
N LEU A 60 1.62 6.77 -9.56
CA LEU A 60 1.86 5.33 -9.50
C LEU A 60 0.93 4.60 -10.48
N SER A 61 1.42 3.49 -11.04
CA SER A 61 0.57 2.64 -11.85
C SER A 61 -0.49 1.96 -10.96
N PRO A 62 -1.72 1.76 -11.45
CA PRO A 62 -2.77 1.05 -10.70
C PRO A 62 -2.31 -0.28 -10.11
N LYS A 63 -1.52 -1.05 -10.87
CA LYS A 63 -0.98 -2.34 -10.43
C LYS A 63 -0.05 -2.23 -9.22
N VAL A 64 0.75 -1.15 -9.16
CA VAL A 64 1.64 -0.91 -8.02
C VAL A 64 0.83 -0.51 -6.79
N VAL A 65 -0.16 0.38 -6.94
CA VAL A 65 -1.03 0.78 -5.83
C VAL A 65 -1.77 -0.45 -5.29
N ASN A 66 -2.39 -1.24 -6.16
CA ASN A 66 -3.09 -2.47 -5.76
C ASN A 66 -2.17 -3.43 -5.01
N TRP A 67 -0.97 -3.69 -5.54
CA TRP A 67 -0.01 -4.58 -4.87
C TRP A 67 0.39 -4.07 -3.48
N VAL A 68 0.57 -2.76 -3.32
CA VAL A 68 0.88 -2.19 -1.99
C VAL A 68 -0.32 -2.31 -1.05
N MET A 69 -1.54 -2.04 -1.53
CA MET A 69 -2.75 -2.19 -0.71
C MET A 69 -2.95 -3.64 -0.26
N GLU A 70 -2.66 -4.62 -1.13
CA GLU A 70 -2.66 -6.04 -0.76
C GLU A 70 -1.61 -6.37 0.32
N LEU A 71 -0.43 -5.72 0.29
CA LEU A 71 0.58 -5.90 1.34
C LEU A 71 0.17 -5.27 2.67
N VAL A 72 -0.50 -4.11 2.63
CA VAL A 72 -1.05 -3.46 3.83
C VAL A 72 -2.13 -4.35 4.44
N ASP A 73 -3.05 -4.87 3.63
CA ASP A 73 -4.06 -5.84 4.07
C ASP A 73 -3.43 -7.09 4.70
N GLU A 74 -2.39 -7.67 4.10
CA GLU A 74 -1.67 -8.83 4.65
C GLU A 74 -1.02 -8.52 6.01
N LEU A 75 -0.56 -7.28 6.22
CA LEU A 75 0.05 -6.85 7.48
C LEU A 75 -1.01 -6.60 8.57
N ASP A 76 -2.14 -5.98 8.21
CA ASP A 76 -3.29 -5.69 9.08
C ASP A 76 -4.04 -6.97 9.51
N GLU A 77 -4.24 -7.95 8.61
CA GLU A 77 -4.97 -9.19 8.93
C GLU A 77 -4.24 -10.10 9.93
N GLU A 78 -2.95 -9.88 10.13
CA GLU A 78 -2.07 -10.64 11.02
C GLU A 78 -1.75 -9.87 12.33
N GLU A 79 -2.39 -8.73 12.58
CA GLU A 79 -2.42 -8.04 13.88
C GLU A 79 -3.42 -8.69 14.86
#